data_AF-A0A552M9T3-F1
#
_entry.id   AF-A0A552M9T3-F1
#
_cell.length_a   1.000
_cell.length_b   1.000
_cell.length_c   1.000
_cell.angle_alpha   90.00
_cell.angle_beta   90.00
_cell.angle_gamma   90.00
#
_symmetry.space_group_name_H-M   'P 1'
#
loop_
_entity.id
_entity.type
_entity.pdbx_description
1 polymer ?
#
loop_
_entity_poly.entity_id
_entity_poly.type
_entity_poly.pdbx_seq_one_letter_code
_entity_poly.pdbx_strand_id
1 'polypeptide(L)'
;MAILVPHTFTEGSIRYLLDLPDVYDTDSSTIASAVGLTRQNPSTFEADDDDVWLPVSEGLKAGKLIRVRLSYRATVSGRVVTKSARIICPTSKVDTAFSSLKGKNYKGNNITGAGIPRRRRLT
;
A
#
# COMPACT_ATOMS: atom_id res chain seq x y z
N MET A 1 17.53 -1.15 6.19
CA MET A 1 16.49 -0.39 6.89
C MET A 1 15.55 0.17 5.82
N ALA A 2 14.24 0.00 5.92
CA ALA A 2 13.32 0.57 4.94
C ALA A 2 13.13 2.05 5.25
N ILE A 3 13.33 2.94 4.26
CA ILE A 3 13.07 4.37 4.42
C ILE A 3 11.56 4.54 4.48
N LEU A 4 11.08 5.21 5.54
CA LEU A 4 9.69 5.59 5.68
C LEU A 4 9.48 6.96 5.02
N VAL A 5 8.37 7.09 4.32
CA VAL A 5 8.00 8.28 3.57
C VAL A 5 6.57 8.65 3.95
N PRO A 6 6.27 9.94 4.15
CA PRO A 6 4.92 10.39 4.44
C PRO A 6 4.00 10.10 3.27
N HIS A 7 2.83 9.55 3.58
CA HIS A 7 1.73 9.33 2.64
C HIS A 7 0.45 9.91 3.23
N THR A 8 -0.50 10.21 2.35
CA THR A 8 -1.80 10.74 2.72
C THR A 8 -2.92 9.91 2.11
N PHE A 9 -4.04 9.83 2.82
CA PHE A 9 -5.34 9.46 2.24
C PHE A 9 -6.45 10.29 2.87
N THR A 10 -7.56 10.39 2.16
CA THR A 10 -8.75 11.11 2.63
C THR A 10 -9.88 10.11 2.88
N GLU A 11 -10.57 10.26 3.99
CA GLU A 11 -11.78 9.53 4.31
C GLU A 11 -12.84 10.52 4.81
N GLY A 12 -13.93 10.67 4.04
CA GLY A 12 -14.87 11.76 4.26
C GLY A 12 -14.20 13.12 4.03
N SER A 13 -14.25 13.99 5.04
CA SER A 13 -13.61 15.31 5.02
C SER A 13 -12.26 15.36 5.72
N ILE A 14 -11.78 14.24 6.28
CA ILE A 14 -10.54 14.20 7.07
C ILE A 14 -9.39 13.68 6.21
N ARG A 15 -8.27 14.41 6.21
CA ARG A 15 -7.00 13.98 5.61
C ARG A 15 -6.14 13.32 6.69
N TYR A 16 -5.74 12.09 6.44
CA TYR A 16 -4.91 11.31 7.35
C TYR A 16 -3.47 11.23 6.83
N LEU A 17 -2.51 11.41 7.73
CA LEU A 17 -1.08 11.27 7.48
C LEU A 17 -0.57 9.94 8.04
N LEU A 18 0.24 9.24 7.25
CA LEU A 18 0.84 7.98 7.67
C LEU A 18 2.23 7.79 7.08
N ASP A 19 3.11 7.21 7.87
CA ASP A 19 4.43 6.79 7.41
C ASP A 19 4.39 5.38 6.85
N LEU A 20 4.77 5.25 5.58
CA LEU A 20 4.81 3.97 4.89
C LEU A 20 6.20 3.74 4.26
N PRO A 21 6.60 2.47 4.08
CA PRO A 21 7.83 2.17 3.35
C PRO A 21 7.83 2.77 1.96
N ASP A 22 8.99 3.21 1.47
CA ASP A 22 9.18 3.76 0.12
C ASP A 22 9.05 2.69 -0.99
N VAL A 23 7.88 2.09 -1.11
CA VAL A 23 7.56 1.02 -2.07
C VAL A 23 6.24 1.25 -2.78
N TYR A 24 5.52 2.33 -2.44
CA TYR A 24 4.20 2.60 -2.99
C TYR A 24 4.27 3.40 -4.29
N ASP A 25 5.21 4.35 -4.37
CA ASP A 25 5.35 5.24 -5.52
C ASP A 25 6.84 5.51 -5.82
N THR A 26 7.49 4.55 -6.48
CA THR A 26 8.89 4.66 -6.95
C THR A 26 8.94 4.30 -8.44
N ASP A 27 10.07 4.54 -9.11
CA ASP A 27 10.27 4.13 -10.52
C ASP A 27 9.96 2.64 -10.78
N SER A 28 10.06 1.82 -9.72
CA SER A 28 9.83 0.38 -9.76
C SER A 28 8.47 -0.06 -9.19
N SER A 29 7.69 0.86 -8.60
CA SER A 29 6.42 0.57 -7.95
C SER A 29 5.38 1.63 -8.21
N THR A 30 4.25 1.24 -8.79
CA THR A 30 3.17 2.16 -9.20
C THR A 30 1.85 1.83 -8.49
N ILE A 31 1.90 1.56 -7.19
CA ILE A 31 0.76 1.02 -6.44
C ILE A 31 0.02 2.06 -5.60
N ALA A 32 0.63 3.21 -5.28
CA ALA A 32 0.08 4.23 -4.38
C ALA A 32 -1.32 4.67 -4.80
N SER A 33 -1.46 5.14 -6.05
CA SER A 33 -2.75 5.58 -6.59
C SER A 33 -3.80 4.45 -6.63
N ALA A 34 -3.38 3.22 -6.91
CA ALA A 34 -4.27 2.06 -6.94
C ALA A 34 -4.86 1.73 -5.56
N VAL A 35 -4.15 2.03 -4.47
CA VAL A 35 -4.67 1.90 -3.10
C VAL A 35 -5.20 3.22 -2.54
N GLY A 36 -5.28 4.29 -3.34
CA GLY A 36 -5.76 5.60 -2.91
C GLY A 36 -4.85 6.28 -1.87
N LEU A 37 -3.55 6.01 -1.93
CA LEU A 37 -2.53 6.71 -1.18
C LEU A 37 -1.81 7.71 -2.10
N THR A 38 -1.45 8.86 -1.55
CA THR A 38 -0.63 9.86 -2.23
C THR A 38 0.68 10.01 -1.47
N ARG A 39 1.81 9.72 -2.14
CA ARG A 39 3.15 9.93 -1.58
C ARG A 39 3.39 11.43 -1.46
N GLN A 40 3.89 11.86 -0.30
CA GLN A 40 4.31 13.23 -0.08
C GLN A 40 5.84 13.31 -0.15
N ASN A 41 6.34 14.40 -0.73
CA ASN A 41 7.79 14.65 -0.74
C ASN A 41 8.21 15.19 0.62
N PRO A 42 9.04 14.48 1.40
CA PRO A 42 9.40 14.88 2.76
C PRO A 42 10.13 16.22 2.83
N SER A 43 10.76 16.69 1.75
CA SER A 43 11.46 17.99 1.76
C SER A 43 10.56 19.21 1.52
N THR A 44 9.33 19.00 1.04
CA THR A 44 8.41 20.09 0.67
C THR A 44 7.02 19.94 1.29
N PHE A 45 6.78 18.85 2.01
CA PHE A 45 5.48 18.58 2.61
C PHE A 45 5.36 19.34 3.93
N GLU A 46 4.37 20.23 3.99
CA GLU A 46 3.89 20.84 5.22
C GLU A 46 2.50 20.26 5.52
N ALA A 47 2.32 19.76 6.75
CA ALA A 47 1.02 19.29 7.20
C ALA A 47 0.10 20.48 7.43
N ASP A 48 -1.17 20.36 7.05
CA ASP A 48 -2.19 21.36 7.38
C ASP A 48 -2.63 21.16 8.84
N ASP A 49 -3.13 22.21 9.50
CA ASP A 49 -3.58 22.15 10.90
C ASP A 49 -4.69 21.10 11.13
N ASP A 50 -5.48 20.81 10.10
CA ASP A 50 -6.58 19.84 10.13
C ASP A 50 -6.13 18.39 9.82
N ASP A 51 -4.84 18.17 9.54
CA ASP A 51 -4.32 16.83 9.26
C ASP A 51 -4.23 15.97 10.51
N VAL A 52 -4.70 14.73 10.39
CA VAL A 52 -4.63 13.76 11.48
C VAL A 52 -3.53 12.75 11.22
N TRP A 53 -2.47 12.81 12.02
CA TRP A 53 -1.47 11.75 12.07
C TRP A 53 -2.11 10.44 12.55
N LEU A 54 -1.98 9.41 11.72
CA LEU A 54 -2.54 8.08 11.97
C LEU A 54 -1.43 7.03 11.85
N PRO A 55 -0.87 6.58 12.98
CA PRO A 55 0.05 5.44 12.99
C PRO A 55 -0.62 4.22 12.35
N VAL A 56 0.14 3.47 11.54
CA VAL A 56 -0.39 2.31 10.80
C VAL A 56 -1.04 1.29 11.74
N SER A 57 -0.47 1.07 12.93
CA SER A 57 -1.04 0.19 13.95
C SER A 57 -2.41 0.66 14.43
N GLU A 58 -2.59 1.96 14.65
CA GLU A 58 -3.84 2.55 15.10
C GLU A 58 -4.88 2.53 13.97
N GLY A 59 -4.49 2.89 12.75
CA GLY A 59 -5.37 2.81 11.58
C GLY A 59 -5.87 1.39 11.31
N LEU A 60 -5.03 0.37 11.53
CA LEU A 60 -5.43 -1.05 11.45
C LEU A 60 -6.40 -1.43 12.58
N LYS A 61 -6.16 -0.95 13.82
CA LYS A 61 -7.02 -1.24 14.98
C LYS A 61 -8.39 -0.57 14.86
N ALA A 62 -8.42 0.65 14.33
CA ALA A 62 -9.64 1.44 14.12
C ALA A 62 -10.44 1.03 12.87
N GLY A 63 -9.93 0.09 12.05
CA GLY A 63 -10.60 -0.34 10.82
C GLY A 63 -10.55 0.68 9.67
N LYS A 64 -9.68 1.69 9.76
CA LYS A 64 -9.43 2.67 8.69
C LYS A 64 -8.46 2.14 7.63
N LEU A 65 -7.57 1.25 8.05
CA LEU A 65 -6.59 0.60 7.19
C LEU A 65 -6.82 -0.91 7.17
N ILE A 66 -6.48 -1.54 6.06
CA ILE A 66 -6.42 -2.99 5.93
C ILE A 66 -5.12 -3.42 5.27
N ARG A 67 -4.65 -4.61 5.64
CA ARG A 67 -3.54 -5.27 4.94
C ARG A 67 -4.08 -6.00 3.72
N VAL A 68 -3.62 -5.61 2.54
CA VAL A 68 -3.89 -6.30 1.28
C VAL A 68 -2.72 -7.21 0.94
N ARG A 69 -3.00 -8.44 0.53
CA ARG A 69 -2.01 -9.34 -0.04
C ARG A 69 -1.86 -9.03 -1.53
N LEU A 70 -0.64 -8.76 -1.96
CA LEU A 70 -0.23 -8.74 -3.36
C LEU A 70 0.40 -10.08 -3.74
N SER A 71 0.18 -10.52 -4.97
CA SER A 71 0.92 -11.60 -5.64
C SER A 71 1.60 -11.02 -6.87
N TYR A 72 2.88 -11.31 -7.07
CA TYR A 72 3.68 -10.77 -8.18
C TYR A 72 4.66 -11.82 -8.71
N ARG A 73 5.00 -11.75 -10.00
CA ARG A 73 5.99 -12.64 -10.63
C ARG A 73 7.37 -12.04 -10.49
N ALA A 74 8.28 -12.75 -9.83
CA ALA A 74 9.66 -12.35 -9.64
C ALA A 74 10.61 -13.37 -10.25
N THR A 75 11.71 -12.91 -10.84
CA THR A 75 12.80 -13.77 -11.29
C THR A 75 13.75 -14.02 -10.13
N VAL A 76 13.89 -15.28 -9.71
CA VAL A 76 14.83 -15.71 -8.67
C VAL A 76 15.71 -16.78 -9.28
N SER A 77 17.02 -16.52 -9.35
CA SER A 77 18.00 -17.46 -9.94
C SER A 77 17.61 -17.94 -11.34
N GLY A 78 17.17 -17.02 -12.21
CA GLY A 78 16.75 -17.31 -13.58
C GLY A 78 15.36 -17.96 -13.74
N ARG A 79 14.64 -18.24 -12.64
CA ARG A 79 13.30 -18.84 -12.68
C ARG A 79 12.22 -17.83 -12.29
N VAL A 80 11.12 -17.81 -13.04
CA VAL A 80 9.93 -17.01 -12.72
C VAL A 80 9.15 -17.71 -11.60
N VAL A 81 9.10 -17.10 -10.43
CA VAL A 81 8.34 -17.58 -9.26
C VAL A 81 7.28 -16.57 -8.86
N THR A 82 6.15 -17.06 -8.37
CA THR A 82 5.13 -16.18 -7.78
C THR A 82 5.48 -15.92 -6.32
N LYS A 83 5.71 -14.65 -5.98
CA LYS A 83 5.90 -14.19 -4.60
C LYS A 83 4.66 -13.44 -4.14
N SER A 84 4.58 -13.23 -2.83
CA SER A 84 3.54 -12.37 -2.26
C SER A 84 4.10 -11.37 -1.27
N ALA A 85 3.47 -10.21 -1.20
CA ALA A 85 3.76 -9.13 -0.25
C ALA A 85 2.48 -8.67 0.44
N ARG A 86 2.63 -7.91 1.52
CA ARG A 86 1.51 -7.24 2.20
C ARG A 86 1.71 -5.74 2.10
N ILE A 87 0.68 -5.05 1.67
CA ILE A 87 0.63 -3.58 1.60
C ILE A 87 -0.53 -3.07 2.43
N ILE A 88 -0.49 -1.79 2.75
CA ILE A 88 -1.54 -1.06 3.45
C ILE A 88 -2.46 -0.43 2.40
N CYS A 89 -3.76 -0.49 2.67
CA CYS A 89 -4.80 0.13 1.87
C CYS A 89 -5.83 0.74 2.84
N PRO A 90 -6.28 1.99 2.63
CA PRO A 90 -7.48 2.51 3.28
C PRO A 90 -8.67 1.61 2.99
N THR A 91 -9.49 1.33 4.00
CA THR A 91 -10.66 0.43 3.87
C THR A 91 -11.66 0.95 2.85
N SER A 92 -11.81 2.26 2.73
CA SER A 92 -12.66 2.94 1.74
C SER A 92 -12.24 2.72 0.27
N LYS A 93 -11.02 2.25 0.01
CA LYS A 93 -10.47 2.06 -1.35
C LYS A 93 -10.29 0.59 -1.74
N VAL A 94 -10.61 -0.34 -0.84
CA VAL A 94 -10.37 -1.79 -1.03
C VAL A 94 -11.05 -2.34 -2.28
N ASP A 95 -12.32 -1.98 -2.49
CA ASP A 95 -13.12 -2.49 -3.61
C ASP A 95 -12.52 -2.11 -4.96
N THR A 96 -12.02 -0.88 -5.08
CA THR A 96 -11.35 -0.39 -6.28
C THR A 96 -9.90 -0.83 -6.39
N ALA A 97 -9.24 -1.14 -5.26
CA ALA A 97 -7.83 -1.48 -5.25
C ALA A 97 -7.55 -2.83 -5.90
N PHE A 98 -8.39 -3.84 -5.68
CA PHE A 98 -8.11 -5.19 -6.19
C PHE A 98 -8.08 -5.27 -7.72
N SER A 99 -8.99 -4.56 -8.39
CA SER A 99 -8.99 -4.45 -9.85
C SER A 99 -7.83 -3.58 -10.35
N SER A 100 -7.58 -2.45 -9.68
CA SER A 100 -6.58 -1.46 -10.10
C SER A 100 -5.13 -1.90 -9.89
N LEU A 101 -4.88 -2.81 -8.94
CA LEU A 101 -3.54 -3.34 -8.64
C LEU A 101 -3.05 -4.35 -9.67
N LYS A 102 -3.94 -5.05 -10.37
CA LYS A 102 -3.55 -6.06 -11.35
C LYS A 102 -2.90 -5.39 -12.56
N GLY A 103 -1.73 -5.87 -12.98
CA GLY A 103 -0.97 -5.28 -14.08
C GLY A 103 -0.13 -4.05 -13.71
N LYS A 104 -0.16 -3.62 -12.45
CA LYS A 104 0.77 -2.61 -11.91
C LYS A 104 2.10 -3.27 -11.50
N ASN A 105 3.11 -2.44 -11.25
CA ASN A 105 4.42 -2.91 -10.83
C ASN A 105 4.61 -2.76 -9.32
N TYR A 106 5.27 -3.74 -8.72
CA TYR A 106 5.73 -3.72 -7.33
C TYR A 106 7.19 -4.18 -7.28
N LYS A 107 8.10 -3.28 -6.88
CA LYS A 107 9.55 -3.54 -6.83
C LYS A 107 10.10 -4.09 -8.15
N GLY A 108 9.67 -3.51 -9.28
CA GLY A 108 10.06 -3.87 -10.64
C GLY A 108 9.37 -5.14 -11.17
N ASN A 109 8.44 -5.72 -10.41
CA ASN A 109 7.78 -6.97 -10.77
C ASN A 109 6.29 -6.75 -11.06
N ASN A 110 5.77 -7.44 -12.07
CA ASN A 110 4.36 -7.33 -12.44
C ASN A 110 3.45 -8.02 -11.41
N ILE A 111 2.44 -7.30 -10.93
CA ILE A 111 1.42 -7.80 -10.03
C ILE A 111 0.42 -8.67 -10.80
N THR A 112 0.28 -9.91 -10.36
CA THR A 112 -0.66 -10.90 -10.94
C THR A 112 -1.99 -10.98 -10.21
N GLY A 113 -2.05 -10.52 -8.95
CA GLY A 113 -3.29 -10.50 -8.19
C GLY A 113 -3.17 -9.77 -6.87
N ALA A 114 -4.33 -9.36 -6.34
CA ALA A 114 -4.48 -8.74 -5.04
C ALA A 114 -5.69 -9.32 -4.32
N GLY A 115 -5.68 -9.32 -2.98
CA GLY A 115 -6.83 -9.76 -2.20
C GLY A 115 -6.62 -9.68 -0.70
N ILE A 116 -7.66 -9.99 0.06
CA ILE A 116 -7.57 -10.01 1.52
C ILE A 116 -6.75 -11.23 1.97
N PRO A 117 -5.76 -11.08 2.87
CA PRO A 117 -5.03 -12.19 3.45
C PRO A 117 -5.99 -13.19 4.11
N ARG A 118 -6.14 -14.37 3.53
CA ARG A 118 -6.91 -15.45 4.15
C ARG A 118 -6.07 -16.14 5.22
N ARG A 119 -6.68 -16.44 6.37
CA ARG A 119 -6.09 -17.32 7.38
C ARG A 119 -5.88 -18.69 6.72
N ARG A 120 -4.63 -19.21 6.71
CA ARG A 120 -4.40 -20.60 6.29
C ARG A 120 -5.15 -21.48 7.27
N ARG A 121 -6.09 -22.28 6.76
CA ARG A 121 -6.55 -23.45 7.51
C ARG A 121 -5.38 -24.42 7.52
N LEU A 122 -4.90 -24.72 8.72
CA LEU A 122 -4.02 -25.88 8.92
C LEU A 122 -4.95 -27.08 8.83
N THR A 123 -5.01 -27.68 7.65
CA THR A 123 -5.62 -28.98 7.39
C THR A 123 -4.50 -29.99 7.26
#